data_AF-C4QUU5-F1
#
_entry.id   AF-C4QUU5-F1
#
_cell.length_a   1.000
_cell.length_b   1.000
_cell.length_c   1.000
_cell.angle_alpha   90.00
_cell.angle_beta   90.00
_cell.angle_gamma   90.00
#
_symmetry.space_group_name_H-M   'P 1'
#
loop_
_entity.id
_entity.type
_entity.pdbx_description
1 polymer ?
#
loop_
_entity_poly.entity_id
_entity_poly.type
_entity_poly.pdbx_seq_one_letter_code
_entity_poly.pdbx_strand_id
1 'polypeptide(L)'
;KIVRGLAEELLPVLGVVGVVGSTEEGAVDSIDKIIALRDELMKDGIYYYVHVDAAYGGYGRAIFLDEDNNFIPYEDLQDVHEEYGVFKEKKEHISREVYDAYKAIELAESVTIDPHKMGYIPYSAGGIVIQDIRMRDVISYFATYVFEKGADIPALLGAYILEGSKAGATAASVWAAHHVLPLNVAGYGKLIGASIEGSHHFYNFLNDLTFKVGDKEIEVHTLTHPDFKRGV
;
A
#
# COMPACT_ATOMS: atom_id res chain seq x y z
N LYS A 1 -15.42 -6.93 18.28
CA LYS A 1 -15.46 -7.70 19.56
C LYS A 1 -14.21 -7.48 20.40
N ILE A 2 -13.00 -7.67 19.85
CA ILE A 2 -11.74 -7.47 20.60
C ILE A 2 -11.60 -6.05 21.15
N VAL A 3 -11.72 -5.01 20.30
CA VAL A 3 -11.55 -3.60 20.73
C VAL A 3 -12.55 -3.22 21.84
N ARG A 4 -13.83 -3.57 21.69
CA ARG A 4 -14.86 -3.32 22.71
C ARG A 4 -14.57 -4.07 24.02
N GLY A 5 -14.16 -5.35 23.95
CA GLY A 5 -13.80 -6.12 25.14
C GLY A 5 -12.60 -5.56 25.89
N LEU A 6 -11.54 -5.14 25.17
CA LEU A 6 -10.39 -4.46 25.80
C LEU A 6 -10.81 -3.14 26.46
N ALA A 7 -11.67 -2.36 25.80
CA ALA A 7 -12.18 -1.12 26.36
C ALA A 7 -13.04 -1.33 27.63
N GLU A 8 -13.85 -2.39 27.68
CA GLU A 8 -14.62 -2.79 28.87
C GLU A 8 -13.69 -3.12 30.07
N GLU A 9 -12.51 -3.66 29.79
CA GLU A 9 -11.46 -3.94 30.79
C GLU A 9 -10.53 -2.73 31.07
N LEU A 10 -10.84 -1.55 30.52
CA LEU A 10 -10.01 -0.34 30.59
C LEU A 10 -8.60 -0.52 30.02
N LEU A 11 -8.44 -1.42 29.06
CA LEU A 11 -7.19 -1.66 28.34
C LEU A 11 -7.21 -0.86 27.02
N PRO A 12 -6.35 0.16 26.85
CA PRO A 12 -6.33 0.95 25.63
C PRO A 12 -5.75 0.16 24.46
N VAL A 13 -6.32 0.35 23.28
CA VAL A 13 -5.77 -0.16 22.02
C VAL A 13 -4.81 0.89 21.46
N LEU A 14 -3.51 0.61 21.53
CA LEU A 14 -2.49 1.52 21.00
C LEU A 14 -2.71 1.79 19.51
N GLY A 15 -2.97 0.73 18.74
CA GLY A 15 -3.24 0.84 17.32
C GLY A 15 -3.72 -0.46 16.71
N VAL A 16 -4.20 -0.34 15.47
CA VAL A 16 -4.63 -1.42 14.58
C VAL A 16 -3.78 -1.33 13.32
N VAL A 17 -3.32 -2.48 12.84
CA VAL A 17 -2.59 -2.60 11.57
C VAL A 17 -3.51 -3.24 10.56
N GLY A 18 -3.73 -2.57 9.42
CA GLY A 18 -4.33 -3.18 8.24
C GLY A 18 -3.25 -3.47 7.19
N VAL A 19 -3.30 -4.63 6.55
CA VAL A 19 -2.30 -5.07 5.58
C VAL A 19 -2.83 -4.89 4.16
N VAL A 20 -2.05 -4.24 3.29
CA VAL A 20 -2.36 -4.06 1.86
C VAL A 20 -1.29 -4.79 1.06
N GLY A 21 -1.63 -6.01 0.63
CA GLY A 21 -0.71 -6.95 0.01
C GLY A 21 -0.06 -7.87 1.04
N SER A 22 -0.81 -8.86 1.55
CA SER A 22 -0.26 -9.90 2.43
C SER A 22 0.90 -10.65 1.77
N THR A 23 1.85 -11.13 2.58
CA THR A 23 3.09 -11.74 2.08
C THR A 23 2.83 -12.96 1.19
N GLU A 24 1.88 -13.82 1.55
CA GLU A 24 1.70 -15.14 0.93
C GLU A 24 0.59 -15.15 -0.14
N GLU A 25 -0.45 -14.35 0.05
CA GLU A 25 -1.65 -14.32 -0.79
C GLU A 25 -1.81 -13.04 -1.60
N GLY A 26 -1.11 -11.95 -1.24
CA GLY A 26 -1.34 -10.64 -1.83
C GLY A 26 -2.70 -10.03 -1.45
N ALA A 27 -3.30 -10.48 -0.34
CA ALA A 27 -4.62 -10.04 0.10
C ALA A 27 -4.62 -8.58 0.56
N VAL A 28 -5.76 -7.91 0.42
CA VAL A 28 -5.97 -6.54 0.88
C VAL A 28 -7.01 -6.52 1.98
N ASP A 29 -6.62 -6.14 3.20
CA ASP A 29 -7.56 -5.95 4.30
C ASP A 29 -8.55 -4.83 3.96
N SER A 30 -9.79 -4.95 4.48
CA SER A 30 -10.81 -3.90 4.34
C SER A 30 -10.49 -2.68 5.20
N ILE A 31 -9.54 -1.85 4.76
CA ILE A 31 -9.10 -0.64 5.46
C ILE A 31 -10.28 0.32 5.69
N ASP A 32 -11.18 0.45 4.72
CA ASP A 32 -12.43 1.19 4.81
C ASP A 32 -13.26 0.78 6.02
N LYS A 33 -13.37 -0.52 6.30
CA LYS A 33 -14.12 -1.05 7.45
C LYS A 33 -13.37 -0.84 8.77
N ILE A 34 -12.03 -0.87 8.76
CA ILE A 34 -11.21 -0.54 9.93
C ILE A 34 -11.43 0.93 10.33
N ILE A 35 -11.47 1.83 9.35
CA ILE A 35 -11.72 3.25 9.57
C ILE A 35 -13.18 3.48 10.02
N ALA A 36 -14.16 2.86 9.34
CA ALA A 36 -15.56 2.99 9.74
C ALA A 36 -15.81 2.50 11.17
N LEU A 37 -15.15 1.41 11.58
CA LEU A 37 -15.21 0.91 12.95
C LEU A 37 -14.60 1.91 13.95
N ARG A 38 -13.47 2.57 13.60
CA ARG A 38 -12.87 3.61 14.43
C ARG A 38 -13.86 4.75 14.64
N ASP A 39 -14.48 5.24 13.56
CA ASP A 39 -15.43 6.34 13.61
C ASP A 39 -16.70 6.01 14.40
N GLU A 40 -17.14 4.75 14.37
CA GLU A 40 -18.22 4.25 15.24
C GLU A 40 -17.79 4.28 16.71
N LEU A 41 -16.63 3.72 17.02
CA LEU A 41 -16.12 3.57 18.38
C LEU A 41 -15.72 4.90 19.05
N MET A 42 -15.36 5.91 18.25
CA MET A 42 -15.10 7.25 18.75
C MET A 42 -16.33 7.87 19.42
N LYS A 43 -17.54 7.50 19.00
CA LYS A 43 -18.80 7.94 19.65
C LYS A 43 -18.92 7.44 21.08
N ASP A 44 -18.26 6.32 21.38
CA ASP A 44 -18.19 5.69 22.69
C ASP A 44 -16.90 6.08 23.44
N GLY A 45 -16.12 7.05 22.94
CA GLY A 45 -14.88 7.52 23.56
C GLY A 45 -13.67 6.60 23.35
N ILE A 46 -13.74 5.64 22.41
CA ILE A 46 -12.67 4.70 22.11
C ILE A 46 -11.98 5.13 20.82
N TYR A 47 -10.66 5.28 20.86
CA TYR A 47 -9.83 5.58 19.69
C TYR A 47 -8.68 4.58 19.59
N TYR A 48 -8.25 4.28 18.36
CA TYR A 48 -7.00 3.58 18.09
C TYR A 48 -6.30 4.20 16.88
N TYR A 49 -4.97 4.22 16.94
CA TYR A 49 -4.13 4.57 15.81
C TYR A 49 -4.32 3.56 14.66
N VAL A 50 -4.34 3.99 13.40
CA VAL A 50 -4.33 3.08 12.26
C VAL A 50 -3.00 3.20 11.51
N HIS A 51 -2.29 2.08 11.44
CA HIS A 51 -1.16 1.91 10.53
C HIS A 51 -1.60 1.03 9.37
N VAL A 52 -1.27 1.42 8.15
CA VAL A 52 -1.41 0.54 6.98
C VAL A 52 -0.04 -0.01 6.61
N ASP A 53 0.14 -1.32 6.73
CA ASP A 53 1.29 -2.00 6.15
C ASP A 53 1.00 -2.25 4.66
N ALA A 54 1.39 -1.28 3.84
CA ALA A 54 1.38 -1.38 2.38
C ALA A 54 2.79 -1.58 1.83
N ALA A 55 3.68 -2.27 2.57
CA ALA A 55 5.05 -2.46 2.14
C ALA A 55 5.09 -3.09 0.74
N TYR A 56 4.24 -4.10 0.49
CA TYR A 56 4.09 -4.71 -0.83
C TYR A 56 3.10 -3.96 -1.74
N GLY A 57 1.87 -3.71 -1.27
CA GLY A 57 0.78 -3.16 -2.09
C GLY A 57 0.77 -1.64 -2.27
N GLY A 58 1.66 -0.87 -1.64
CA GLY A 58 1.59 0.60 -1.62
C GLY A 58 1.67 1.25 -3.00
N TYR A 59 2.55 0.76 -3.87
CA TYR A 59 2.61 1.22 -5.28
C TYR A 59 1.35 0.84 -6.06
N GLY A 60 0.58 -0.14 -5.59
CA GLY A 60 -0.74 -0.49 -6.09
C GLY A 60 -1.71 0.68 -6.13
N ARG A 61 -1.54 1.67 -5.24
CA ARG A 61 -2.41 2.84 -5.18
C ARG A 61 -2.37 3.70 -6.47
N ALA A 62 -1.29 3.59 -7.26
CA ALA A 62 -1.12 4.34 -8.50
C ALA A 62 -2.18 4.04 -9.57
N ILE A 63 -2.83 2.87 -9.54
CA ILE A 63 -3.91 2.56 -10.50
C ILE A 63 -5.19 3.35 -10.21
N PHE A 64 -5.32 3.96 -9.04
CA PHE A 64 -6.51 4.72 -8.65
C PHE A 64 -6.34 6.23 -8.75
N LEU A 65 -5.21 6.69 -9.28
CA LEU A 65 -4.87 8.11 -9.37
C LEU A 65 -4.82 8.55 -10.84
N ASP A 66 -5.54 9.61 -11.20
CA ASP A 66 -5.48 10.22 -12.53
C ASP A 66 -4.13 10.95 -12.76
N GLU A 67 -3.94 11.54 -13.94
CA GLU A 67 -2.68 12.24 -14.27
C GLU A 67 -2.36 13.43 -13.34
N ASP A 68 -3.40 14.04 -12.76
CA ASP A 68 -3.31 15.14 -11.79
C ASP A 68 -3.19 14.65 -10.34
N ASN A 69 -3.19 13.33 -10.12
CA ASN A 69 -3.17 12.63 -8.83
C ASN A 69 -4.45 12.78 -7.99
N ASN A 70 -5.60 13.02 -8.62
CA ASN A 70 -6.90 12.86 -7.96
C ASN A 70 -7.29 11.38 -7.92
N PHE A 71 -8.03 11.00 -6.89
CA PHE A 71 -8.55 9.64 -6.77
C PHE A 71 -9.72 9.44 -7.75
N ILE A 72 -9.56 8.52 -8.70
CA ILE A 72 -10.53 8.25 -9.77
C ILE A 72 -11.80 7.63 -9.15
N PRO A 73 -13.02 8.11 -9.49
CA PRO A 73 -14.25 7.45 -9.07
C PRO A 73 -14.35 6.01 -9.59
N TYR A 74 -14.90 5.09 -8.78
CA TYR A 74 -14.99 3.66 -9.14
C TYR A 74 -15.65 3.43 -10.50
N GLU A 75 -16.73 4.17 -10.79
CA GLU A 75 -17.49 4.03 -12.03
C GLU A 75 -16.70 4.47 -13.28
N ASP A 76 -15.72 5.35 -13.11
CA ASP A 76 -14.86 5.86 -14.20
C ASP A 76 -13.56 5.06 -14.33
N LEU A 77 -13.25 4.19 -13.35
CA LEU A 77 -11.94 3.55 -13.21
C LEU A 77 -11.58 2.69 -14.44
N GLN A 78 -12.55 1.93 -14.96
CA GLN A 78 -12.34 1.08 -16.13
C GLN A 78 -12.03 1.90 -17.38
N ASP A 79 -12.75 3.00 -17.59
CA ASP A 79 -12.57 3.85 -18.77
C ASP A 79 -11.22 4.58 -18.71
N VAL A 80 -10.80 5.07 -17.53
CA VAL A 80 -9.46 5.65 -17.35
C VAL A 80 -8.36 4.61 -17.55
N HIS A 81 -8.54 3.38 -17.05
CA HIS A 81 -7.57 2.31 -17.28
C HIS A 81 -7.42 1.94 -18.75
N GLU A 82 -8.50 1.98 -19.53
CA GLU A 82 -8.47 1.78 -20.97
C GLU A 82 -7.75 2.93 -21.68
N GLU A 83 -8.08 4.18 -21.35
CA GLU A 83 -7.46 5.37 -21.93
C GLU A 83 -5.93 5.38 -21.75
N TYR A 84 -5.47 5.06 -20.54
CA TYR A 84 -4.05 5.04 -20.20
C TYR A 84 -3.36 3.70 -20.52
N GLY A 85 -4.11 2.69 -20.97
CA GLY A 85 -3.58 1.36 -21.26
C GLY A 85 -2.96 0.68 -20.04
N VAL A 86 -3.56 0.87 -18.86
CA VAL A 86 -3.19 0.23 -17.60
C VAL A 86 -3.38 -1.30 -17.69
N PHE A 87 -4.50 -1.70 -18.30
CA PHE A 87 -4.83 -3.10 -18.60
C PHE A 87 -5.03 -3.28 -20.11
N LYS A 88 -4.74 -4.47 -20.64
CA LYS A 88 -4.97 -4.79 -22.07
C LYS A 88 -6.39 -5.24 -22.34
N GLU A 89 -6.98 -5.99 -21.42
CA GLU A 89 -8.36 -6.48 -21.54
C GLU A 89 -9.36 -5.51 -20.91
N LYS A 90 -10.41 -5.15 -21.67
CA LYS A 90 -11.55 -4.36 -21.15
C LYS A 90 -12.49 -5.24 -20.34
N LYS A 91 -12.11 -5.52 -19.10
CA LYS A 91 -12.92 -6.22 -18.09
C LYS A 91 -12.70 -5.61 -16.71
N GLU A 92 -13.50 -6.04 -15.73
CA GLU A 92 -13.26 -5.69 -14.33
C GLU A 92 -12.01 -6.43 -13.85
N HIS A 93 -10.99 -5.67 -13.44
CA HIS A 93 -9.77 -6.21 -12.81
C HIS A 93 -9.69 -5.88 -11.32
N ILE A 94 -10.43 -4.88 -10.84
CA ILE A 94 -10.37 -4.46 -9.45
C ILE A 94 -11.78 -4.52 -8.87
N SER A 95 -11.94 -5.27 -7.79
CA SER A 95 -13.22 -5.35 -7.08
C SER A 95 -13.51 -4.05 -6.32
N ARG A 96 -14.79 -3.85 -6.01
CA ARG A 96 -15.25 -2.70 -5.22
C ARG A 96 -14.62 -2.68 -3.83
N GLU A 97 -14.46 -3.84 -3.21
CA GLU A 97 -13.86 -4.00 -1.88
C GLU A 97 -12.40 -3.55 -1.86
N VAL A 98 -11.62 -3.94 -2.88
CA VAL A 98 -10.21 -3.52 -3.00
C VAL A 98 -10.13 -2.02 -3.25
N TYR A 99 -10.97 -1.48 -4.14
CA TYR A 99 -11.03 -0.05 -4.39
C TYR A 99 -11.33 0.76 -3.12
N ASP A 100 -12.36 0.38 -2.36
CA ASP A 100 -12.76 1.10 -1.14
C ASP A 100 -11.65 1.02 -0.08
N ALA A 101 -10.95 -0.12 0.03
CA ALA A 101 -9.79 -0.26 0.91
C ALA A 101 -8.64 0.68 0.52
N TYR A 102 -8.25 0.75 -0.76
CA TYR A 102 -7.19 1.66 -1.23
C TYR A 102 -7.55 3.14 -1.07
N LYS A 103 -8.83 3.48 -1.23
CA LYS A 103 -9.35 4.82 -0.99
C LYS A 103 -9.15 5.22 0.47
N ALA A 104 -9.50 4.35 1.40
CA ALA A 104 -9.43 4.61 2.84
C ALA A 104 -8.00 4.71 3.41
N ILE A 105 -6.95 4.34 2.65
CA ILE A 105 -5.54 4.45 3.10
C ILE A 105 -5.20 5.88 3.54
N GLU A 106 -5.75 6.92 2.90
CA GLU A 106 -5.48 8.32 3.25
C GLU A 106 -5.95 8.71 4.67
N LEU A 107 -6.84 7.91 5.26
CA LEU A 107 -7.42 8.12 6.58
C LEU A 107 -6.61 7.44 7.69
N ALA A 108 -5.57 6.66 7.33
CA ALA A 108 -4.63 6.07 8.26
C ALA A 108 -3.55 7.07 8.66
N GLU A 109 -3.12 7.03 9.92
CA GLU A 109 -2.14 7.96 10.47
C GLU A 109 -0.72 7.71 9.93
N SER A 110 -0.39 6.46 9.59
CA SER A 110 0.83 6.17 8.83
C SER A 110 0.69 4.98 7.90
N VAL A 111 1.55 4.96 6.89
CA VAL A 111 1.60 3.92 5.87
C VAL A 111 3.04 3.49 5.65
N THR A 112 3.33 2.20 5.72
CA THR A 112 4.59 1.63 5.23
C THR A 112 4.48 1.36 3.74
N ILE A 113 5.52 1.68 2.96
CA ILE A 113 5.60 1.41 1.51
C ILE A 113 7.05 1.14 1.13
N ASP A 114 7.33 0.03 0.44
CA ASP A 114 8.71 -0.31 0.07
C ASP A 114 8.98 -0.10 -1.44
N PRO A 115 9.78 0.92 -1.81
CA PRO A 115 10.33 1.04 -3.15
C PRO A 115 11.02 -0.23 -3.66
N HIS A 116 11.73 -0.98 -2.80
CA HIS A 116 12.43 -2.20 -3.21
C HIS A 116 11.53 -3.44 -3.43
N LYS A 117 10.21 -3.31 -3.22
CA LYS A 117 9.22 -4.35 -3.53
C LYS A 117 8.55 -3.99 -4.86
N MET A 118 7.30 -3.53 -4.83
CA MET A 118 6.53 -3.20 -6.03
C MET A 118 6.90 -1.83 -6.63
N GLY A 119 7.87 -1.12 -6.05
CA GLY A 119 8.47 0.06 -6.66
C GLY A 119 9.54 -0.25 -7.72
N TYR A 120 10.06 -1.49 -7.78
CA TYR A 120 11.12 -1.89 -8.70
C TYR A 120 12.45 -1.12 -8.52
N ILE A 121 12.72 -0.64 -7.30
CA ILE A 121 14.00 -0.03 -6.92
C ILE A 121 14.95 -1.11 -6.36
N PRO A 122 16.27 -1.08 -6.62
CA PRO A 122 17.20 -2.03 -6.00
C PRO A 122 17.22 -1.96 -4.47
N TYR A 123 17.41 -3.11 -3.82
CA TYR A 123 17.63 -3.16 -2.37
C TYR A 123 18.84 -2.30 -1.96
N SER A 124 18.82 -1.61 -0.81
CA SER A 124 17.72 -1.49 0.16
C SER A 124 17.02 -0.13 0.03
N ALA A 125 15.70 -0.14 -0.07
CA ALA A 125 14.85 1.06 -0.10
C ALA A 125 13.46 0.76 0.49
N GLY A 126 13.28 1.12 1.76
CA GLY A 126 11.97 1.18 2.44
C GLY A 126 11.43 2.60 2.51
N GLY A 127 10.19 2.74 2.97
CA GLY A 127 9.52 4.03 3.07
C GLY A 127 8.39 4.05 4.10
N ILE A 128 8.19 5.21 4.71
CA ILE A 128 7.09 5.50 5.61
C ILE A 128 6.45 6.83 5.20
N VAL A 129 5.13 6.89 5.24
CA VAL A 129 4.32 8.09 5.05
C VAL A 129 3.55 8.35 6.34
N ILE A 130 3.46 9.61 6.75
CA ILE A 130 2.66 10.07 7.90
C ILE A 130 1.59 11.01 7.39
N GLN A 131 0.37 10.86 7.92
CA GLN A 131 -0.79 11.66 7.50
C GLN A 131 -0.60 13.15 7.77
N ASP A 132 0.02 13.46 8.91
CA ASP A 132 0.29 14.83 9.33
C ASP A 132 1.78 15.01 9.59
N ILE A 133 2.38 15.99 8.90
CA ILE A 133 3.81 16.30 9.03
C ILE A 133 4.23 16.56 10.48
N ARG A 134 3.34 17.07 11.34
CA ARG A 134 3.59 17.35 12.75
C ARG A 134 3.85 16.09 13.58
N MET A 135 3.42 14.91 13.11
CA MET A 135 3.64 13.64 13.82
C MET A 135 5.12 13.32 13.98
N ARG A 136 5.98 13.77 13.04
CA ARG A 136 7.43 13.56 13.14
C ARG A 136 8.05 14.25 14.36
N ASP A 137 7.40 15.29 14.89
CA ASP A 137 7.92 16.06 16.02
C ASP A 137 7.88 15.24 17.32
N VAL A 138 6.95 14.28 17.42
CA VAL A 138 6.81 13.36 18.57
C VAL A 138 8.04 12.45 18.76
N ILE A 139 8.69 12.09 17.66
CA ILE A 139 9.89 11.22 17.67
C ILE A 139 11.18 12.02 17.47
N SER A 140 11.09 13.35 17.35
CA SER A 140 12.22 14.16 16.93
C SER A 140 13.28 14.29 18.01
N TYR A 141 14.55 14.32 17.60
CA TYR A 141 15.67 14.56 18.51
C TYR A 141 16.62 15.62 17.95
N PHE A 142 16.62 16.79 18.59
CA PHE A 142 17.51 17.90 18.25
C PHE A 142 18.74 17.89 19.16
N ALA A 143 19.83 17.31 18.67
CA ALA A 143 21.13 17.43 19.34
C ALA A 143 21.65 18.87 19.19
N THR A 144 21.67 19.62 20.29
CA THR A 144 22.06 21.05 20.37
C THR A 144 23.50 21.35 19.96
N TYR A 145 24.34 20.33 19.71
CA TYR A 145 25.75 20.49 19.36
C TYR A 145 26.07 20.46 17.87
N VAL A 146 25.08 20.20 16.99
CA VAL A 146 25.32 20.03 15.54
C VAL A 146 24.62 21.08 14.67
N PHE A 147 23.64 21.82 15.21
CA PHE A 147 22.79 22.71 14.41
C PHE A 147 22.84 24.15 14.93
N GLU A 148 23.37 25.06 14.12
CA GLU A 148 23.26 26.50 14.36
C GLU A 148 21.78 26.93 14.30
N LYS A 149 21.41 27.90 15.15
CA LYS A 149 20.08 28.52 15.12
C LYS A 149 19.83 29.14 13.75
N GLY A 150 18.92 28.54 12.96
CA GLY A 150 18.44 29.08 11.69
C GLY A 150 18.68 28.22 10.44
N ALA A 151 19.11 26.96 10.58
CA ALA A 151 19.24 26.06 9.43
C ALA A 151 17.87 25.58 8.92
N ASP A 152 17.54 25.91 7.67
CA ASP A 152 16.36 25.39 6.96
C ASP A 152 16.47 23.88 6.65
N ILE A 153 15.32 23.23 6.45
CA ILE A 153 15.21 21.84 5.96
C ILE A 153 15.87 21.81 4.57
N PRO A 154 17.03 21.16 4.39
CA PRO A 154 17.22 19.71 4.61
C PRO A 154 18.27 19.34 5.67
N ALA A 155 18.84 20.28 6.43
CA ALA A 155 19.92 19.98 7.38
C ALA A 155 19.51 19.01 8.52
N LEU A 156 18.21 18.78 8.71
CA LEU A 156 17.63 18.14 9.89
C LEU A 156 16.88 16.83 9.63
N LEU A 157 16.97 16.20 8.44
CA LEU A 157 16.23 14.94 8.18
C LEU A 157 16.54 13.86 9.23
N GLY A 158 17.80 13.75 9.64
CA GLY A 158 18.24 12.82 10.69
C GLY A 158 17.60 13.05 12.06
N ALA A 159 17.06 14.25 12.31
CA ALA A 159 16.35 14.56 13.55
C ALA A 159 14.91 14.02 13.58
N TYR A 160 14.36 13.59 12.44
CA TYR A 160 12.95 13.20 12.29
C TYR A 160 12.75 11.73 11.89
N ILE A 161 13.82 10.92 11.92
CA ILE A 161 13.81 9.52 11.48
C ILE A 161 14.45 8.64 12.55
N LEU A 162 14.17 7.32 12.51
CA LEU A 162 14.75 6.36 13.45
C LEU A 162 16.20 5.99 13.11
N GLU A 163 16.58 6.05 11.82
CA GLU A 163 17.93 5.72 11.36
C GLU A 163 18.90 6.92 11.43
N GLY A 164 20.19 6.64 11.22
CA GLY A 164 21.24 7.67 11.19
C GLY A 164 21.71 7.96 9.75
N SER A 165 23.00 7.76 9.51
CA SER A 165 23.59 7.89 8.17
C SER A 165 22.90 6.97 7.16
N LYS A 166 22.56 7.53 6.00
CA LYS A 166 21.80 6.88 4.93
C LYS A 166 22.31 7.31 3.57
N ALA A 167 22.29 6.42 2.59
CA ALA A 167 22.86 6.70 1.27
C ALA A 167 21.98 7.69 0.47
N GLY A 168 22.56 8.82 0.05
CA GLY A 168 21.90 9.73 -0.88
C GLY A 168 21.57 9.07 -2.24
N ALA A 169 22.36 8.06 -2.63
CA ALA A 169 22.11 7.27 -3.84
C ALA A 169 20.78 6.50 -3.79
N THR A 170 20.33 6.04 -2.62
CA THR A 170 19.01 5.41 -2.47
C THR A 170 17.90 6.41 -2.79
N ALA A 171 18.00 7.63 -2.26
CA ALA A 171 17.04 8.70 -2.57
C ALA A 171 17.06 9.07 -4.06
N ALA A 172 18.24 9.15 -4.69
CA ALA A 172 18.36 9.39 -6.12
C ALA A 172 17.73 8.27 -6.97
N SER A 173 17.88 7.01 -6.56
CA SER A 173 17.29 5.86 -7.25
C SER A 173 15.76 5.90 -7.21
N VAL A 174 15.17 6.17 -6.03
CA VAL A 174 13.71 6.31 -5.88
C VAL A 174 13.21 7.52 -6.65
N TRP A 175 13.89 8.65 -6.53
CA TRP A 175 13.53 9.89 -7.24
C TRP A 175 13.53 9.69 -8.75
N ALA A 176 14.56 9.07 -9.31
CA ALA A 176 14.65 8.80 -10.74
C ALA A 176 13.50 7.90 -11.22
N ALA A 177 13.19 6.84 -10.47
CA ALA A 177 12.07 5.95 -10.78
C ALA A 177 10.74 6.72 -10.79
N HIS A 178 10.46 7.54 -9.76
CA HIS A 178 9.23 8.32 -9.63
C HIS A 178 9.08 9.44 -10.69
N HIS A 179 10.20 9.94 -11.23
CA HIS A 179 10.16 10.95 -12.30
C HIS A 179 10.06 10.34 -13.70
N VAL A 180 10.53 9.10 -13.88
CA VAL A 180 10.35 8.35 -15.14
C VAL A 180 8.96 7.73 -15.20
N LEU A 181 8.48 7.21 -14.07
CA LEU A 181 7.14 6.65 -13.90
C LEU A 181 6.43 7.46 -12.80
N PRO A 182 5.57 8.43 -13.16
CA PRO A 182 4.72 9.10 -12.18
C PRO A 182 3.90 8.11 -11.35
N LEU A 183 3.60 8.47 -10.10
CA LEU A 183 2.87 7.62 -9.13
C LEU A 183 1.36 7.58 -9.39
N ASN A 184 0.95 7.44 -10.65
CA ASN A 184 -0.44 7.44 -11.11
C ASN A 184 -0.61 6.59 -12.39
N VAL A 185 -1.80 6.61 -13.01
CA VAL A 185 -2.11 5.84 -14.23
C VAL A 185 -1.19 6.15 -15.42
N ALA A 186 -0.55 7.31 -15.47
CA ALA A 186 0.37 7.66 -16.55
C ALA A 186 1.72 6.92 -16.44
N GLY A 187 2.11 6.49 -15.24
CA GLY A 187 3.40 5.84 -14.94
C GLY A 187 3.24 4.48 -14.26
N TYR A 188 3.42 4.44 -12.94
CA TYR A 188 3.36 3.20 -12.14
C TYR A 188 2.05 2.45 -12.31
N GLY A 189 0.93 3.12 -12.58
CA GLY A 189 -0.34 2.46 -12.84
C GLY A 189 -0.23 1.42 -13.96
N LYS A 190 0.49 1.71 -15.04
CA LYS A 190 0.75 0.75 -16.14
C LYS A 190 1.61 -0.44 -15.71
N LEU A 191 2.66 -0.18 -14.93
CA LEU A 191 3.57 -1.22 -14.45
C LEU A 191 2.87 -2.18 -13.49
N ILE A 192 2.08 -1.63 -12.57
CA ILE A 192 1.26 -2.40 -11.65
C ILE A 192 0.13 -3.12 -12.37
N GLY A 193 -0.57 -2.45 -13.28
CA GLY A 193 -1.65 -3.03 -14.08
C GLY A 193 -1.20 -4.25 -14.87
N ALA A 194 -0.04 -4.16 -15.54
CA ALA A 194 0.56 -5.32 -16.22
C ALA A 194 0.86 -6.49 -15.26
N SER A 195 1.28 -6.20 -14.03
CA SER A 195 1.53 -7.22 -13.01
C SER A 195 0.25 -7.88 -12.48
N ILE A 196 -0.82 -7.11 -12.27
CA ILE A 196 -2.14 -7.60 -11.87
C ILE A 196 -2.73 -8.46 -12.99
N GLU A 197 -2.73 -7.97 -14.23
CA GLU A 197 -3.26 -8.68 -15.39
C GLU A 197 -2.56 -10.02 -15.62
N GLY A 198 -1.22 -10.04 -15.53
CA GLY A 198 -0.46 -11.29 -15.60
C GLY A 198 -0.80 -12.27 -14.47
N SER A 199 -1.12 -11.78 -13.28
CA SER A 199 -1.59 -12.62 -12.16
C SER A 199 -2.97 -13.20 -12.44
N HIS A 200 -3.88 -12.43 -13.02
CA HIS A 200 -5.21 -12.91 -13.42
C HIS A 200 -5.14 -13.96 -14.52
N HIS A 201 -4.28 -13.74 -15.53
CA HIS A 201 -4.05 -14.72 -16.58
C HIS A 201 -3.51 -16.03 -16.02
N PHE A 202 -2.55 -15.97 -15.10
CA PHE A 202 -2.00 -17.16 -14.46
C PHE A 202 -3.02 -17.87 -13.57
N TYR A 203 -3.81 -17.12 -12.78
CA TYR A 203 -4.90 -17.67 -11.98
C TYR A 203 -5.92 -18.42 -12.85
N ASN A 204 -6.38 -17.79 -13.94
CA ASN A 204 -7.35 -18.41 -14.85
C ASN A 204 -6.77 -19.64 -15.56
N PHE A 205 -5.49 -19.61 -15.94
CA PHE A 205 -4.81 -20.79 -16.50
C PHE A 205 -4.78 -21.98 -15.53
N LEU A 206 -4.62 -21.71 -14.22
CA LEU A 206 -4.54 -22.77 -13.22
C LEU A 206 -5.90 -23.38 -12.85
N ASN A 207 -7.00 -22.65 -12.96
CA ASN A 207 -8.33 -23.08 -12.48
C ASN A 207 -8.87 -24.35 -13.17
N ASP A 208 -8.52 -24.57 -14.43
CA ASP A 208 -9.02 -25.70 -15.22
C ASP A 208 -7.92 -26.74 -15.50
N LEU A 209 -6.80 -26.66 -14.77
CA LEU A 209 -5.60 -27.42 -15.10
C LEU A 209 -5.64 -28.81 -14.47
N THR A 210 -5.65 -29.83 -15.33
CA THR A 210 -5.53 -31.23 -14.93
C THR A 210 -4.38 -31.93 -15.65
N PHE A 211 -3.73 -32.86 -14.98
CA PHE A 211 -2.62 -33.63 -15.51
C PHE A 211 -2.82 -35.12 -15.26
N LYS A 212 -2.39 -35.96 -16.21
CA LYS A 212 -2.33 -37.40 -16.02
C LYS A 212 -0.89 -37.85 -15.74
N VAL A 213 -0.65 -38.45 -14.59
CA VAL A 213 0.65 -39.00 -14.20
C VAL A 213 0.50 -40.49 -13.92
N GLY A 214 0.87 -41.30 -14.91
CA GLY A 214 0.64 -42.75 -14.87
C GLY A 214 -0.86 -43.07 -14.94
N ASP A 215 -1.36 -43.74 -13.90
CA ASP A 215 -2.77 -44.11 -13.71
C ASP A 215 -3.57 -43.07 -12.91
N LYS A 216 -2.92 -42.00 -12.44
CA LYS A 216 -3.56 -40.95 -11.62
C LYS A 216 -3.89 -39.70 -12.43
N GLU A 217 -5.04 -39.12 -12.14
CA GLU A 217 -5.42 -37.77 -12.54
C GLU A 217 -5.11 -36.82 -11.38
N ILE A 218 -4.45 -35.71 -11.69
CA ILE A 218 -4.06 -34.66 -10.77
C ILE A 218 -4.82 -33.40 -11.14
N GLU A 219 -5.60 -32.86 -10.20
CA GLU A 219 -6.34 -31.61 -10.35
C GLU A 219 -5.62 -30.48 -9.61
N VAL A 220 -5.58 -29.30 -10.22
CA VAL A 220 -5.05 -28.08 -9.60
C VAL A 220 -6.21 -27.27 -9.05
N HIS A 221 -6.16 -26.91 -7.76
CA HIS A 221 -7.10 -25.99 -7.14
C HIS A 221 -6.37 -24.73 -6.68
N THR A 222 -6.84 -23.57 -7.12
CA THR A 222 -6.32 -22.28 -6.66
C THR A 222 -6.94 -21.93 -5.30
N LEU A 223 -6.11 -21.41 -4.39
CA LEU A 223 -6.53 -21.12 -3.02
C LEU A 223 -7.31 -19.80 -2.90
N THR A 224 -6.92 -18.81 -3.70
CA THR A 224 -7.50 -17.46 -3.65
C THR A 224 -7.55 -16.86 -5.05
N HIS A 225 -8.58 -16.07 -5.30
CA HIS A 225 -8.54 -15.09 -6.38
C HIS A 225 -7.59 -13.96 -5.93
N PRO A 226 -6.63 -13.54 -6.77
CA PRO A 226 -5.72 -12.45 -6.40
C PRO A 226 -6.46 -11.11 -6.33
N ASP A 227 -6.45 -10.45 -5.18
CA ASP A 227 -6.84 -9.03 -5.03
C ASP A 227 -5.75 -8.09 -5.57
N PHE A 228 -4.50 -8.54 -5.45
CA PHE A 228 -3.28 -7.92 -5.93
C PHE A 228 -2.29 -9.00 -6.40
N LYS A 229 -1.14 -8.61 -6.97
CA LYS A 229 -0.11 -9.58 -7.38
C LYS A 229 0.33 -10.42 -6.18
N ARG A 230 0.46 -11.73 -6.37
CA ARG A 230 1.10 -12.63 -5.40
C ARG A 230 2.62 -12.43 -5.42
N GLY A 231 3.24 -12.26 -4.25
CA GLY A 231 4.68 -12.42 -4.10
C GLY A 231 5.05 -13.87 -4.39
N VAL A 232 6.05 -14.07 -5.26
CA VAL A 232 6.71 -15.37 -5.45
C VAL A 232 8.11 -15.26 -4.86
#